data_AF-A0A101MKS7-F1
#
_entry.id   AF-A0A101MKS7-F1
#
_cell.length_a   1.000
_cell.length_b   1.000
_cell.length_c   1.000
_cell.angle_alpha   90.00
_cell.angle_beta   90.00
_cell.angle_gamma   90.00
#
_symmetry.space_group_name_H-M   'P 1'
#
loop_
_entity.id
_entity.type
_entity.pdbx_description
1 polymer ?
#
loop_
_entity_poly.entity_id
_entity_poly.type
_entity_poly.pdbx_seq_one_letter_code
_entity_poly.pdbx_strand_id
1 'polypeptide(L)'
;MNTESDHVKKIQTVLETANFAHLCSEATKIRQREDSLDVLTCSVNTEKFTSGTCNLVVALTFSDSTQWVARIMLPQDDDDDVAKLLLSEIVSMDFVRSKTTIPVPRIFGHNVSKNDFGFPYLLMEALPGTVLENR
;
A
#
# COMPACT_ATOMS: atom_id res chain seq x y z
N MET A 1 29.57 1.77 -1.02
CA MET A 1 28.39 2.02 -1.88
C MET A 1 27.34 2.69 -1.01
N ASN A 2 26.76 3.80 -1.47
CA ASN A 2 25.96 4.72 -0.65
C ASN A 2 24.48 4.30 -0.63
N THR A 3 24.19 3.18 0.05
CA THR A 3 22.88 2.52 0.08
C THR A 3 21.74 3.41 0.59
N GLU A 4 22.03 4.31 1.52
CA GLU A 4 21.07 5.28 2.05
C GLU A 4 20.67 6.31 0.98
N SER A 5 21.63 6.77 0.17
CA SER A 5 21.34 7.65 -0.97
C SER A 5 20.48 6.96 -2.03
N ASP A 6 20.67 5.66 -2.26
CA ASP A 6 19.90 4.93 -3.26
C ASP A 6 18.47 4.64 -2.78
N HIS A 7 18.27 4.37 -1.49
CA HIS A 7 16.93 4.20 -0.91
C HIS A 7 16.09 5.47 -0.99
N VAL A 8 16.68 6.63 -0.65
CA VAL A 8 16.00 7.93 -0.77
C VAL A 8 15.59 8.22 -2.22
N LYS A 9 16.45 7.91 -3.20
CA LYS A 9 16.11 8.06 -4.63
C LYS A 9 14.93 7.18 -5.04
N LYS A 10 14.88 5.93 -4.55
CA LYS A 10 13.76 5.01 -4.82
C LYS A 10 12.44 5.56 -4.29
N ILE A 11 12.43 6.09 -3.06
CA ILE A 11 11.25 6.73 -2.49
C ILE A 11 10.82 7.94 -3.34
N GLN A 12 11.76 8.83 -3.66
CA GLN A 12 11.47 10.02 -4.44
C GLN A 12 10.90 9.68 -5.82
N THR A 13 11.46 8.65 -6.46
CA THR A 13 10.95 8.15 -7.75
C THR A 13 9.49 7.76 -7.66
N VAL A 14 9.09 7.03 -6.61
CA VAL A 14 7.67 6.65 -6.42
C VAL A 14 6.81 7.90 -6.18
N LEU A 15 7.22 8.79 -5.29
CA LEU A 15 6.43 9.99 -4.95
C LEU A 15 6.23 10.93 -6.14
N GLU A 16 7.20 11.04 -7.05
CA GLU A 16 7.15 11.94 -8.21
C GLU A 16 6.45 11.32 -9.43
N THR A 17 6.57 10.00 -9.63
CA THR A 17 6.13 9.35 -10.87
C THR A 17 4.87 8.51 -10.72
N ALA A 18 4.51 8.12 -9.50
CA ALA A 18 3.34 7.29 -9.27
C ALA A 18 2.03 8.08 -9.47
N ASN A 19 1.06 7.45 -10.13
CA ASN A 19 -0.23 8.09 -10.42
C ASN A 19 -1.21 7.87 -9.26
N PHE A 20 -1.03 8.59 -8.15
CA PHE A 20 -1.89 8.47 -6.96
C PHE A 20 -3.38 8.72 -7.24
N ALA A 21 -3.72 9.48 -8.28
CA ALA A 21 -5.11 9.66 -8.70
C ALA A 21 -5.72 8.35 -9.21
N HIS A 22 -4.96 7.56 -10.00
CA HIS A 22 -5.38 6.22 -10.40
C HIS A 22 -5.53 5.29 -9.20
N LEU A 23 -4.57 5.30 -8.27
CA LEU A 23 -4.64 4.50 -7.05
C LEU A 23 -5.91 4.80 -6.23
N CYS A 24 -6.23 6.09 -6.06
CA CYS A 24 -7.46 6.50 -5.41
C CYS A 24 -8.72 6.09 -6.18
N SER A 25 -8.71 6.17 -7.51
CA SER A 25 -9.83 5.70 -8.33
C SER A 25 -10.08 4.20 -8.14
N GLU A 26 -9.04 3.38 -8.11
CA GLU A 26 -9.16 1.94 -7.87
C GLU A 26 -9.65 1.66 -6.44
N ALA A 27 -9.10 2.35 -5.44
CA ALA A 27 -9.53 2.21 -4.05
C ALA A 27 -11.02 2.57 -3.89
N THR A 28 -11.47 3.67 -4.48
CA THR A 28 -12.89 4.07 -4.50
C THR A 28 -13.76 3.00 -5.17
N LYS A 29 -13.37 2.48 -6.34
CA LYS A 29 -14.15 1.44 -7.04
C LYS A 29 -14.31 0.17 -6.20
N ILE A 30 -13.25 -0.29 -5.55
CA ILE A 30 -13.30 -1.45 -4.65
C ILE A 30 -14.29 -1.17 -3.52
N ARG A 31 -14.17 0.00 -2.90
CA ARG A 31 -14.98 0.38 -1.75
C ARG A 31 -16.47 0.56 -2.05
N GLN A 32 -16.78 1.18 -3.19
CA GLN A 32 -18.17 1.32 -3.66
C GLN A 32 -18.82 -0.06 -3.88
N ARG A 33 -18.07 -1.06 -4.31
CA ARG A 33 -18.57 -2.43 -4.49
C ARG A 33 -18.78 -3.15 -3.16
N GLU A 34 -17.90 -2.97 -2.18
CA GLU A 34 -18.03 -3.62 -0.87
C GLU A 34 -19.21 -3.04 -0.05
N ASP A 35 -19.29 -1.71 0.01
CA ASP A 35 -20.20 -1.02 0.93
C ASP A 35 -21.50 -0.51 0.25
N SER A 36 -21.66 -0.73 -1.07
CA SER A 36 -22.79 -0.24 -1.87
C SER A 36 -23.03 1.28 -1.70
N LEU A 37 -21.95 2.07 -1.72
CA LEU A 37 -21.96 3.53 -1.53
C LEU A 37 -21.92 4.28 -2.87
N ASP A 38 -22.76 5.31 -3.04
CA ASP A 38 -22.94 6.01 -4.32
C ASP A 38 -21.86 7.05 -4.65
N VAL A 39 -21.37 7.82 -3.66
CA VAL A 39 -20.38 8.89 -3.90
C VAL A 39 -19.30 8.87 -2.83
N LEU A 40 -18.11 8.40 -3.20
CA LEU A 40 -16.95 8.37 -2.32
C LEU A 40 -15.75 8.99 -3.04
N THR A 41 -15.11 9.97 -2.43
CA THR A 41 -13.83 10.50 -2.92
C THR A 41 -12.68 9.96 -2.08
N CYS A 42 -11.50 9.90 -2.69
CA CYS A 42 -10.28 9.43 -2.06
C CYS A 42 -9.19 10.49 -2.23
N SER A 43 -8.35 10.63 -1.20
CA SER A 43 -7.19 11.50 -1.20
C SER A 43 -5.97 10.79 -0.61
N VAL A 44 -4.79 11.13 -1.10
CA VAL A 44 -3.50 10.70 -0.57
C VAL A 44 -2.70 11.95 -0.22
N ASN A 45 -2.15 11.99 0.99
CA ASN A 45 -1.15 13.00 1.34
C ASN A 45 0.25 12.39 1.17
N THR A 46 0.91 12.69 0.05
CA THR A 46 2.25 12.19 -0.28
C THR A 46 3.36 12.78 0.57
N GLU A 47 3.10 13.83 1.35
CA GLU A 47 4.04 14.37 2.35
C GLU A 47 4.01 13.54 3.65
N LYS A 48 2.95 12.77 3.87
CA LYS A 48 2.77 11.91 5.05
C LYS A 48 2.90 10.45 4.66
N PHE A 49 4.14 9.96 4.69
CA PHE A 49 4.45 8.56 4.41
C PHE A 49 5.38 7.98 5.47
N THR A 50 5.41 6.66 5.54
CA THR A 50 6.49 5.92 6.19
C THR A 50 7.15 5.01 5.15
N SER A 51 8.40 4.66 5.36
CA SER A 51 9.12 3.76 4.47
C SER A 51 9.85 2.69 5.27
N GLY A 52 9.85 1.48 4.73
CA GLY A 52 10.72 0.40 5.16
C GLY A 52 11.79 0.13 4.11
N THR A 53 12.49 -0.99 4.26
CA THR A 53 13.56 -1.40 3.34
C THR A 53 13.07 -1.58 1.90
N CYS A 54 11.89 -2.18 1.72
CA CYS A 54 11.36 -2.54 0.40
C CYS A 54 10.07 -1.80 0.02
N ASN A 55 9.47 -1.07 0.96
CA ASN A 55 8.12 -0.54 0.82
C ASN A 55 8.05 0.94 1.17
N LEU A 56 7.29 1.69 0.38
CA LEU A 56 6.73 2.98 0.73
C LEU A 56 5.29 2.78 1.19
N VAL A 57 4.88 3.43 2.27
CA VAL A 57 3.54 3.28 2.83
C VAL A 57 2.88 4.64 2.95
N VAL A 58 1.70 4.78 2.34
CA VAL A 58 0.89 6.00 2.36
C VAL A 58 -0.53 5.69 2.83
N ALA A 59 -1.18 6.67 3.44
CA ALA A 59 -2.58 6.57 3.83
C ALA A 59 -3.50 7.07 2.70
N LEU A 60 -4.51 6.28 2.37
CA LEU A 60 -5.65 6.66 1.53
C LEU A 60 -6.78 7.08 2.46
N THR A 61 -7.15 8.35 2.42
CA THR A 61 -8.24 8.89 3.23
C THR A 61 -9.44 9.16 2.35
N PHE A 62 -10.56 8.52 2.68
CA PHE A 62 -11.82 8.68 1.97
C PHE A 62 -12.68 9.80 2.58
N SER A 63 -13.66 10.29 1.82
CA SER A 63 -14.55 11.37 2.26
C SER A 63 -15.38 11.07 3.51
N ASP A 64 -15.55 9.79 3.86
CA ASP A 64 -16.26 9.35 5.06
C ASP A 64 -15.33 9.12 6.27
N SER A 65 -14.10 9.63 6.20
CA SER A 65 -13.06 9.52 7.23
C SER A 65 -12.48 8.12 7.44
N THR A 66 -12.93 7.10 6.72
CA THR A 66 -12.26 5.80 6.74
C THR A 66 -10.89 5.91 6.06
N GLN A 67 -9.93 5.15 6.57
CA GLN A 67 -8.57 5.13 6.04
C GLN A 67 -8.19 3.73 5.61
N TRP A 68 -7.57 3.63 4.44
CA TRP A 68 -6.83 2.46 4.00
C TRP A 68 -5.35 2.78 3.95
N VAL A 69 -4.54 1.73 3.97
CA VAL A 69 -3.10 1.81 3.79
C VAL A 69 -2.75 1.26 2.43
N ALA A 70 -2.00 2.04 1.65
CA ALA A 70 -1.35 1.57 0.44
C ALA A 70 0.11 1.25 0.76
N ARG A 71 0.50 -0.02 0.61
CA ARG A 71 1.90 -0.45 0.63
C ARG A 71 2.38 -0.57 -0.81
N ILE A 72 3.35 0.24 -1.18
CA ILE A 72 3.88 0.37 -2.53
C ILE A 72 5.29 -0.22 -2.54
N MET A 73 5.54 -1.16 -3.44
CA MET A 73 6.86 -1.77 -3.58
C MET A 73 7.81 -0.75 -4.19
N LEU A 74 8.93 -0.49 -3.51
CA LEU A 74 10.00 0.34 -4.06
C LEU A 74 10.67 -0.39 -5.23
N PRO A 75 11.15 0.32 -6.26
CA PRO A 75 11.88 -0.28 -7.39
C PRO A 75 13.02 -1.19 -6.92
N GLN A 76 13.06 -2.41 -7.44
CA GLN A 76 14.17 -3.35 -7.22
C GLN A 76 14.85 -3.66 -8.56
N ASP A 77 16.00 -4.31 -8.50
CA ASP A 77 16.78 -4.64 -9.69
C ASP A 77 16.13 -5.75 -10.54
N ASP A 78 15.22 -6.54 -9.94
CA ASP A 78 14.50 -7.64 -10.59
C ASP A 78 12.98 -7.54 -10.31
N ASP A 79 12.20 -7.30 -11.37
CA ASP A 79 10.73 -7.18 -11.31
C ASP A 79 10.03 -8.50 -10.95
N ASP A 80 10.56 -9.65 -11.36
CA ASP A 80 9.97 -10.96 -11.06
C ASP A 80 10.05 -11.26 -9.57
N ASP A 81 11.13 -10.80 -8.92
CA ASP A 81 11.29 -10.94 -7.48
C ASP A 81 10.33 -10.02 -6.71
N VAL A 82 10.03 -8.82 -7.23
CA VAL A 82 9.02 -7.92 -6.63
C VAL A 82 7.63 -8.57 -6.62
N ALA A 83 7.22 -9.15 -7.75
CA ALA A 83 5.93 -9.83 -7.84
C ALA A 83 5.84 -11.03 -6.87
N LYS A 84 6.88 -11.86 -6.80
CA LYS A 84 6.93 -13.00 -5.86
C LYS A 84 6.87 -12.54 -4.40
N LEU A 85 7.58 -11.47 -4.03
CA LEU A 85 7.56 -10.92 -2.68
C LEU A 85 6.16 -10.45 -2.28
N LEU A 86 5.50 -9.68 -3.14
CA LEU A 86 4.16 -9.17 -2.88
C LEU A 86 3.12 -10.29 -2.80
N LEU A 87 3.19 -11.29 -3.70
CA LEU A 87 2.32 -12.48 -3.64
C LEU A 87 2.55 -13.29 -2.36
N SER A 88 3.81 -13.45 -1.95
CA SER A 88 4.16 -14.16 -0.71
C SER A 88 3.61 -13.43 0.52
N GLU A 89 3.61 -12.10 0.52
CA GLU A 89 3.01 -11.29 1.58
C GLU A 89 1.49 -11.53 1.68
N ILE A 90 0.79 -11.46 0.54
CA ILE A 90 -0.66 -11.70 0.47
C ILE A 90 -1.01 -13.10 1.00
N VAL A 91 -0.36 -14.13 0.46
CA VAL A 91 -0.62 -15.53 0.85
C VAL A 91 -0.31 -15.77 2.32
N SER A 92 0.74 -15.14 2.87
CA SER A 92 1.08 -15.26 4.28
C SER A 92 0.02 -14.62 5.18
N MET A 93 -0.46 -13.42 4.84
CA MET A 93 -1.54 -12.76 5.59
C MET A 93 -2.82 -13.60 5.57
N ASP A 94 -3.20 -14.13 4.40
CA ASP A 94 -4.38 -15.01 4.26
C ASP A 94 -4.22 -16.30 5.07
N PHE A 95 -3.02 -16.89 5.05
CA PHE A 95 -2.72 -18.07 5.85
C PHE A 95 -2.89 -17.79 7.35
N VAL A 96 -2.28 -16.73 7.88
CA VAL A 96 -2.39 -16.35 9.30
C VAL A 96 -3.84 -16.08 9.68
N ARG A 97 -4.59 -15.35 8.85
CA ARG A 97 -6.02 -15.09 9.05
C ARG A 97 -6.85 -16.37 9.09
N SER A 98 -6.56 -17.33 8.20
CA SER A 98 -7.32 -18.58 8.10
C SER A 98 -7.00 -19.60 9.19
N LYS A 99 -5.82 -19.51 9.80
CA LYS A 99 -5.31 -20.51 10.76
C LYS A 99 -5.26 -20.04 12.20
N THR A 100 -5.45 -18.74 12.46
CA THR A 100 -5.29 -18.16 13.80
C THR A 100 -6.37 -17.13 14.09
N THR A 101 -6.47 -16.72 15.35
CA THR A 101 -7.32 -15.59 15.78
C THR A 101 -6.55 -14.28 15.87
N ILE A 102 -5.30 -14.24 15.38
CA ILE A 102 -4.46 -13.04 15.40
C ILE A 102 -5.06 -12.02 14.42
N PRO A 103 -5.32 -10.78 14.85
CA PRO A 103 -5.81 -9.75 13.95
C PRO A 103 -4.67 -9.36 12.99
N VAL A 104 -4.85 -9.69 11.72
CA VAL A 104 -4.00 -9.21 10.62
C VAL A 104 -4.79 -8.23 9.76
N PRO A 105 -4.15 -7.27 9.08
CA PRO A 105 -4.85 -6.33 8.20
C PRO A 105 -5.63 -7.06 7.11
N ARG A 106 -6.86 -6.63 6.83
CA ARG A 106 -7.61 -7.11 5.66
C ARG A 106 -7.01 -6.53 4.39
N ILE A 107 -6.80 -7.38 3.39
CA ILE A 107 -6.38 -6.95 2.05
C ILE A 107 -7.66 -6.66 1.24
N PHE A 108 -7.76 -5.46 0.68
CA PHE A 108 -8.89 -5.04 -0.16
C PHE A 108 -8.59 -5.19 -1.65
N GLY A 109 -7.33 -5.01 -2.05
CA GLY A 109 -6.92 -5.13 -3.44
C GLY A 109 -5.42 -5.05 -3.59
N HIS A 110 -4.91 -5.48 -4.73
CA HIS A 110 -3.49 -5.43 -5.04
C HIS A 110 -3.27 -5.40 -6.55
N ASN A 111 -2.10 -4.92 -6.97
CA ASN A 111 -1.62 -5.12 -8.33
C ASN A 111 -0.12 -5.44 -8.29
N VAL A 112 0.26 -6.58 -8.86
CA VAL A 112 1.65 -7.09 -8.86
C VAL A 112 2.39 -6.78 -10.16
N SER A 113 1.67 -6.31 -11.18
CA SER A 113 2.17 -6.12 -12.54
C SER A 113 2.22 -4.64 -12.91
N LYS A 114 2.81 -4.33 -14.08
CA LYS A 114 2.78 -2.98 -14.63
C LYS A 114 1.33 -2.52 -14.81
N ASN A 115 0.99 -1.42 -14.16
CA ASN A 115 -0.36 -0.88 -14.09
C ASN A 115 -0.32 0.65 -14.21
N ASP A 116 -1.47 1.29 -14.36
CA ASP A 116 -1.54 2.74 -14.59
C ASP A 116 -1.16 3.58 -13.36
N PHE A 117 -1.09 2.98 -12.16
CA PHE A 117 -0.47 3.61 -10.99
C PHE A 117 1.07 3.65 -11.11
N GLY A 118 1.68 2.73 -11.85
CA GLY A 118 3.11 2.72 -12.20
C GLY A 118 3.97 1.82 -11.32
N PHE A 119 3.45 1.34 -10.19
CA PHE A 119 4.19 0.50 -9.24
C PHE A 119 3.34 -0.66 -8.71
N PRO A 120 3.95 -1.78 -8.28
CA PRO A 120 3.23 -2.82 -7.56
C PRO A 120 2.77 -2.31 -6.18
N TYR A 121 1.54 -2.66 -5.80
CA TYR A 121 0.96 -2.20 -4.54
C TYR A 121 -0.02 -3.18 -3.91
N LEU A 122 -0.24 -3.00 -2.61
CA LEU A 122 -1.27 -3.63 -1.78
C LEU A 122 -2.12 -2.54 -1.12
N LEU A 123 -3.45 -2.66 -1.21
CA LEU A 123 -4.43 -1.88 -0.47
C LEU A 123 -4.93 -2.72 0.69
N MET A 124 -4.79 -2.21 1.90
CA MET A 124 -5.15 -2.95 3.10
C MET A 124 -5.77 -2.05 4.18
N GLU A 125 -6.37 -2.70 5.17
CA GLU A 125 -6.94 -2.10 6.36
C GLU A 125 -5.92 -1.26 7.13
N ALA A 126 -6.31 -0.04 7.49
CA ALA A 126 -5.57 0.75 8.46
C ALA A 126 -5.90 0.22 9.87
N LEU A 127 -4.92 -0.41 10.51
CA LEU A 127 -5.11 -0.91 11.87
C LEU A 127 -5.07 0.25 12.87
N PRO A 128 -6.01 0.30 13.83
CA PRO A 128 -5.93 1.26 14.91
C PRO A 128 -4.75 0.92 15.83
N GLY A 129 -3.94 1.91 16.15
CA GLY A 129 -2.81 1.71 17.06
C GLY A 129 -1.95 2.95 17.20
N THR A 130 -1.07 2.90 18.20
CA THR A 130 -0.04 3.92 18.44
C THR A 130 1.31 3.26 18.32
N VAL A 131 2.25 3.92 17.64
CA VAL A 131 3.64 3.44 17.60
C VAL A 131 4.19 3.48 19.02
N LEU A 132 4.74 2.35 19.48
CA LEU A 132 5.42 2.32 20.76
C LEU A 132 6.69 3.15 20.65
N GLU A 133 6.82 4.18 21.49
CA GLU A 133 8.06 4.95 21.57
C GLU A 133 9.13 4.09 22.26
N ASN A 134 10.29 3.95 21.60
CA ASN A 134 11.45 3.34 22.24
C ASN A 134 11.92 4.27 23.36
N ARG A 135 11.97 3.73 24.59
CA ARG A 135 12.46 4.42 25.78
C ARG A 135 13.95 4.21 25.98
#